data_AF-A0A8T2EXC2-F1
#
_entry.id   AF-A0A8T2EXC2-F1
#
_cell.length_a   1.000
_cell.length_b   1.000
_cell.length_c   1.000
_cell.angle_alpha   90.00
_cell.angle_beta   90.00
_cell.angle_gamma   90.00
#
_symmetry.space_group_name_H-M   'P 1'
#
loop_
_entity.id
_entity.type
_entity.pdbx_description
1 polymer ?
#
loop_
_entity_poly.entity_id
_entity_poly.type
_entity_poly.pdbx_seq_one_letter_code
_entity_poly.pdbx_strand_id
1 'polypeptide(L)'
;MQILVYLKQCYLCSFRLKDEDMETRIELKKKISEIFKDFMTVITQLEELGNAANNFLLRFQQGLSFLQRPPIVTSSKLIENIIKKNETRRLKSYIEAGCINIHDAAQSTRALHTSLSGLSDHLIKAKNLLIELERLTDEAALAIESATQLDKDSSDGLQQVTCDEENETVQLPQGPEVTEYAALIAVIYSMMKQNYVMQDKIVRSLSLKSSSGELETYSLMWSLRPFVEDEIVNRAWKWIY
;
A
#
# COMPACT_ATOMS: atom_id res chain seq x y z
N MET A 1 47.72 -48.29 2.87
CA MET A 1 47.50 -47.37 1.74
C MET A 1 46.00 -47.07 1.49
N GLN A 2 45.08 -48.04 1.62
CA GLN A 2 43.64 -47.82 1.40
C GLN A 2 42.95 -46.83 2.37
N ILE A 3 43.35 -46.78 3.64
CA ILE A 3 42.73 -45.88 4.65
C ILE A 3 42.94 -44.40 4.31
N LEU A 4 44.13 -44.03 3.81
CA LEU A 4 44.45 -42.65 3.39
C LEU A 4 43.66 -42.20 2.16
N VAL A 5 43.33 -43.13 1.25
CA VAL A 5 42.51 -42.84 0.06
C VAL A 5 41.06 -42.58 0.46
N TYR A 6 40.51 -43.37 1.38
CA TYR A 6 39.16 -43.17 1.92
C TYR A 6 39.04 -41.85 2.69
N LEU A 7 40.01 -41.52 3.54
CA LEU A 7 40.03 -40.24 4.27
C LEU A 7 40.08 -39.03 3.32
N LYS A 8 40.91 -39.08 2.27
CA LYS A 8 40.95 -38.02 1.25
C LYS A 8 39.63 -37.91 0.48
N GLN A 9 39.02 -39.03 0.12
CA GLN A 9 37.74 -39.04 -0.60
C GLN A 9 36.60 -38.46 0.25
N CYS A 10 36.54 -38.81 1.55
CA CYS A 10 35.56 -38.25 2.49
C CYS A 10 35.76 -36.75 2.71
N TYR A 11 37.02 -36.28 2.81
CA TYR A 11 37.32 -34.85 2.96
C TYR A 11 36.93 -34.04 1.73
N LEU A 12 37.26 -34.52 0.51
CA LEU A 12 36.86 -33.84 -0.72
C LEU A 12 35.33 -33.84 -0.91
N CYS A 13 34.64 -34.90 -0.50
CA CYS A 13 33.18 -34.97 -0.56
C CYS A 13 32.54 -33.98 0.41
N SER A 14 33.02 -33.91 1.66
CA SER A 14 32.53 -32.97 2.67
C SER A 14 32.79 -31.52 2.30
N PHE A 15 33.94 -31.21 1.70
CA PHE A 15 34.26 -29.86 1.22
C PHE A 15 33.34 -29.46 0.06
N ARG A 16 33.13 -30.36 -0.91
CA ARG A 16 32.24 -30.09 -2.06
C ARG A 16 30.78 -29.90 -1.66
N LEU A 17 30.29 -30.68 -0.68
CA LEU A 17 28.94 -30.49 -0.12
C LEU A 17 28.77 -29.13 0.57
N LYS A 18 29.80 -28.63 1.27
CA LYS A 18 29.76 -27.31 1.91
C LYS A 18 29.75 -26.16 0.90
N ASP A 19 30.46 -26.30 -0.23
CA ASP A 19 30.46 -25.31 -1.31
C ASP A 19 29.10 -25.24 -2.02
N GLU A 20 28.45 -26.38 -2.26
CA GLU A 20 27.10 -26.45 -2.87
C GLU A 20 26.01 -25.85 -1.96
N ASP A 21 26.07 -26.11 -0.65
CA ASP A 21 25.14 -25.51 0.33
C ASP A 21 25.33 -23.99 0.45
N MET A 22 26.57 -23.50 0.40
CA MET A 22 26.88 -22.06 0.43
C MET A 22 26.35 -21.33 -0.82
N GLU A 23 26.55 -21.90 -2.01
CA GLU A 23 26.03 -21.32 -3.26
C GLU A 23 24.50 -21.27 -3.25
N THR A 24 23.85 -22.35 -2.77
CA THR A 24 22.39 -22.43 -2.66
C THR A 24 21.83 -21.37 -1.71
N ARG A 25 22.51 -21.09 -0.58
CA ARG A 25 22.12 -20.03 0.36
C ARG A 25 22.26 -18.64 -0.24
N ILE A 26 23.33 -18.38 -1.00
CA ILE A 26 23.55 -17.10 -1.67
C ILE A 26 22.43 -16.86 -2.69
N GLU A 27 22.08 -17.88 -3.48
CA GLU A 27 21.04 -17.79 -4.49
C GLU A 27 19.66 -17.54 -3.87
N LEU A 28 19.35 -18.21 -2.76
CA LEU A 28 18.09 -18.01 -2.06
C LEU A 28 17.97 -16.62 -1.43
N LYS A 29 19.05 -16.07 -0.87
CA LYS A 29 19.08 -14.69 -0.38
C LYS A 29 18.87 -13.67 -1.51
N LYS A 30 19.45 -13.89 -2.69
CA LYS A 30 19.18 -13.05 -3.87
C LYS A 30 17.72 -13.09 -4.25
N LYS A 31 17.12 -14.29 -4.33
CA LYS A 31 15.70 -14.47 -4.65
C LYS A 31 14.78 -13.73 -3.66
N ILE A 32 15.04 -13.82 -2.36
CA ILE A 32 14.25 -13.09 -1.34
C ILE A 32 14.39 -11.57 -1.54
N SER A 33 15.60 -11.09 -1.82
CA SER A 33 15.85 -9.67 -2.10
C SER A 33 15.11 -9.19 -3.36
N GLU A 34 15.06 -9.99 -4.41
CA GLU A 34 14.31 -9.70 -5.64
C GLU A 34 12.80 -9.62 -5.38
N ILE A 35 12.23 -10.62 -4.69
CA ILE A 35 10.82 -10.61 -4.30
C ILE A 35 10.49 -9.36 -3.48
N PHE A 36 11.38 -8.97 -2.57
CA PHE A 36 11.20 -7.76 -1.76
C PHE A 36 11.21 -6.47 -2.59
N LYS A 37 12.09 -6.37 -3.61
CA LYS A 37 12.12 -5.21 -4.52
C LYS A 37 10.83 -5.12 -5.34
N ASP A 38 10.35 -6.24 -5.85
CA ASP A 38 9.07 -6.31 -6.58
C ASP A 38 7.91 -5.92 -5.66
N PHE A 39 7.89 -6.43 -4.43
CA PHE A 39 6.91 -6.09 -3.42
C PHE A 39 6.86 -4.58 -3.18
N MET A 40 8.01 -3.95 -2.91
CA MET A 40 8.08 -2.51 -2.68
C MET A 40 7.72 -1.69 -3.92
N THR A 41 7.98 -2.19 -5.13
CA THR A 41 7.52 -1.55 -6.37
C THR A 41 5.99 -1.49 -6.42
N VAL A 42 5.30 -2.56 -6.02
CA VAL A 42 3.83 -2.57 -5.94
C VAL A 42 3.32 -1.63 -4.84
N ILE A 43 4.06 -1.48 -3.73
CA ILE A 43 3.75 -0.46 -2.70
C ILE A 43 3.77 0.95 -3.29
N THR A 44 4.80 1.32 -4.06
CA THR A 44 4.85 2.62 -4.74
C THR A 44 3.65 2.85 -5.64
N GLN A 45 3.28 1.83 -6.43
CA GLN A 45 2.12 1.92 -7.32
C GLN A 45 0.82 2.16 -6.55
N LEU A 46 0.63 1.52 -5.40
CA LEU A 46 -0.52 1.76 -4.53
C LEU A 46 -0.55 3.17 -3.96
N GLU A 47 0.60 3.71 -3.55
CA GLU A 47 0.70 5.06 -3.00
C GLU A 47 0.40 6.13 -4.07
N GLU A 48 1.00 5.99 -5.25
CA GLU A 48 0.73 6.87 -6.40
C GLU A 48 -0.76 6.84 -6.79
N LEU A 49 -1.33 5.64 -6.87
CA LEU A 49 -2.74 5.44 -7.20
C LEU A 49 -3.65 6.07 -6.14
N GLY A 50 -3.37 5.87 -4.85
CA GLY A 50 -4.10 6.48 -3.73
C GLY A 50 -4.06 8.00 -3.72
N ASN A 51 -2.90 8.59 -4.03
CA ASN A 51 -2.73 10.04 -4.16
C ASN A 51 -3.51 10.60 -5.35
N ALA A 52 -3.49 9.93 -6.50
CA ALA A 52 -4.29 10.30 -7.65
C ALA A 52 -5.78 10.28 -7.34
N ALA A 53 -6.24 9.23 -6.65
CA ALA A 53 -7.64 9.03 -6.27
C ALA A 53 -8.18 10.08 -5.29
N ASN A 54 -7.33 10.64 -4.42
CA ASN A 54 -7.72 11.72 -3.50
C ASN A 54 -8.30 12.93 -4.25
N ASN A 55 -7.81 13.23 -5.46
CA ASN A 55 -8.35 14.31 -6.28
C ASN A 55 -9.81 14.07 -6.69
N PHE A 56 -10.20 12.81 -6.92
CA PHE A 56 -11.60 12.49 -7.19
C PHE A 56 -12.46 12.69 -5.94
N LEU A 57 -11.98 12.30 -4.75
CA LEU A 57 -12.70 12.52 -3.50
C LEU A 57 -12.91 14.01 -3.23
N LEU A 58 -11.87 14.83 -3.38
CA LEU A 58 -11.96 16.28 -3.23
C LEU A 58 -12.91 16.91 -4.24
N ARG A 59 -12.86 16.48 -5.51
CA ARG A 59 -13.79 16.94 -6.55
C ARG A 59 -15.22 16.53 -6.25
N PHE A 60 -15.44 15.33 -5.71
CA PHE A 60 -16.76 14.88 -5.25
C PHE A 60 -17.29 15.79 -4.14
N GLN A 61 -16.46 16.09 -3.13
CA GLN A 61 -16.80 16.99 -2.03
C GLN A 61 -17.16 18.40 -2.52
N GLN A 62 -16.35 18.97 -3.41
CA GLN A 62 -16.62 20.28 -4.02
C GLN A 62 -17.92 20.29 -4.83
N GLY A 63 -18.14 19.28 -5.68
CA GLY A 63 -19.35 19.16 -6.48
C GLY A 63 -20.61 19.03 -5.62
N LEU A 64 -20.52 18.26 -4.52
CA LEU A 64 -21.68 18.01 -3.67
C LEU A 64 -22.01 19.21 -2.80
N SER A 65 -21.00 19.84 -2.18
CA SER A 65 -21.18 21.06 -1.38
C SER A 65 -21.82 22.19 -2.20
N PHE A 66 -21.46 22.28 -3.49
CA PHE A 66 -22.10 23.22 -4.40
C PHE A 66 -23.58 22.90 -4.62
N LEU A 67 -23.94 21.64 -4.90
CA LEU A 67 -25.33 21.21 -5.12
C LEU A 67 -26.19 21.27 -3.87
N GLN A 68 -25.60 21.08 -2.69
CA GLN A 68 -26.29 21.14 -1.40
C GLN A 68 -26.32 22.55 -0.81
N ARG A 69 -25.88 23.57 -1.56
CA ARG A 69 -25.84 24.94 -1.08
C ARG A 69 -27.24 25.39 -0.65
N PRO A 70 -27.41 25.90 0.59
CA PRO A 70 -28.70 26.37 1.04
C PRO A 70 -29.12 27.65 0.29
N PRO A 71 -30.44 27.91 0.15
CA PRO A 71 -30.97 29.19 -0.31
C PRO A 71 -30.39 30.38 0.45
N ILE A 72 -30.31 31.54 -0.22
CA ILE A 72 -29.88 32.79 0.44
C ILE A 72 -30.81 33.07 1.62
N VAL A 73 -30.20 33.25 2.79
CA VAL A 73 -30.91 33.69 3.99
C VAL A 73 -31.25 35.18 3.85
N THR A 74 -32.53 35.50 3.79
CA THR A 74 -33.06 36.87 3.69
C THR A 74 -33.20 37.54 5.05
N SER A 75 -32.22 37.36 5.94
CA SER A 75 -32.24 37.95 7.29
C SER A 75 -32.06 39.47 7.29
N SER A 76 -31.52 40.05 6.22
CA SER A 76 -31.33 41.49 6.07
C SER A 76 -32.50 42.14 5.34
N LYS A 77 -33.06 43.21 5.93
CA LYS A 77 -34.08 44.07 5.31
C LYS A 77 -33.66 44.61 3.93
N LEU A 78 -32.36 44.86 3.73
CA LEU A 78 -31.85 45.33 2.44
C LEU A 78 -32.01 44.24 1.36
N ILE A 79 -31.55 43.02 1.65
CA ILE A 79 -31.62 41.88 0.73
C ILE A 79 -33.08 41.54 0.43
N GLU A 80 -33.92 41.51 1.47
CA GLU A 80 -35.35 41.27 1.33
C GLU A 80 -36.01 42.30 0.41
N ASN A 81 -35.73 43.59 0.60
CA ASN A 81 -36.27 44.66 -0.24
C ASN A 81 -35.80 44.56 -1.70
N ILE A 82 -34.54 44.19 -1.92
CA ILE A 82 -33.99 43.99 -3.28
C ILE A 82 -34.71 42.84 -3.98
N ILE A 83 -34.88 41.69 -3.31
CA ILE A 83 -35.56 40.52 -3.88
C ILE A 83 -37.01 40.85 -4.21
N LYS A 84 -37.73 41.46 -3.26
CA LYS A 84 -39.15 41.84 -3.45
C LYS A 84 -39.34 42.82 -4.61
N LYS A 85 -38.46 43.80 -4.77
CA LYS A 85 -38.54 44.79 -5.87
C LYS A 85 -38.26 44.20 -7.25
N ASN A 86 -37.53 43.09 -7.33
CA ASN A 86 -37.12 42.46 -8.60
C ASN A 86 -37.76 41.07 -8.78
N GLU A 87 -38.86 40.81 -8.06
CA GLU A 87 -39.44 39.49 -7.94
C GLU A 87 -39.95 38.98 -9.29
N THR A 88 -39.39 37.85 -9.75
CA THR A 88 -39.88 37.11 -10.91
C THR A 88 -39.97 35.64 -10.56
N ARG A 89 -40.79 34.87 -11.29
CA ARG A 89 -40.84 33.40 -11.14
C ARG A 89 -39.44 32.77 -11.26
N ARG A 90 -38.63 33.26 -12.22
CA ARG A 90 -37.25 32.80 -12.43
C ARG A 90 -36.36 33.11 -11.23
N LEU A 91 -36.43 34.32 -10.67
CA LEU A 91 -35.62 34.70 -9.51
C LEU A 91 -36.00 33.87 -8.27
N LYS A 92 -37.29 33.61 -8.03
CA LYS A 92 -37.75 32.75 -6.93
C LYS A 92 -37.15 31.35 -7.03
N SER A 93 -37.32 30.69 -8.18
CA SER A 93 -36.79 29.34 -8.38
C SER A 93 -35.26 29.30 -8.27
N TYR A 94 -34.56 30.34 -8.73
CA TYR A 94 -33.11 30.43 -8.57
C TYR A 94 -32.67 30.54 -7.10
N ILE A 95 -33.37 31.34 -6.30
CA ILE A 95 -33.09 31.47 -4.85
C ILE A 95 -33.43 30.18 -4.11
N GLU A 96 -34.60 29.59 -4.38
CA GLU A 96 -35.04 28.31 -3.81
C GLU A 96 -34.06 27.17 -4.12
N ALA A 97 -33.40 27.22 -5.28
CA ALA A 97 -32.38 26.26 -5.69
C ALA A 97 -30.98 26.55 -5.12
N GLY A 98 -30.83 27.41 -4.10
CA GLY A 98 -29.50 27.70 -3.53
C GLY A 98 -28.66 28.68 -4.35
N CYS A 99 -29.29 29.46 -5.25
CA CYS A 99 -28.61 30.31 -6.22
C CYS A 99 -27.71 29.53 -7.19
N ILE A 100 -28.20 28.36 -7.59
CA ILE A 100 -27.55 27.48 -8.58
C ILE A 100 -28.35 27.56 -9.88
N ASN A 101 -27.67 27.80 -11.00
CA ASN A 101 -28.31 27.73 -12.31
C ASN A 101 -28.24 26.29 -12.89
N ILE A 102 -29.05 26.00 -13.92
CA ILE A 102 -29.14 24.66 -14.52
C ILE A 102 -27.79 24.19 -15.10
N HIS A 103 -27.00 25.11 -15.68
CA HIS A 103 -25.70 24.79 -16.24
C HIS A 103 -24.70 24.37 -15.15
N ASP A 104 -24.63 25.13 -14.06
CA ASP A 104 -23.74 24.84 -12.92
C ASP A 104 -24.16 23.54 -12.22
N ALA A 105 -25.46 23.31 -12.06
CA ALA A 105 -25.99 22.06 -11.52
C ALA A 105 -25.59 20.87 -12.39
N ALA A 106 -25.71 21.01 -13.71
CA ALA A 106 -25.30 19.96 -14.65
C ALA A 106 -23.79 19.73 -14.63
N GLN A 107 -22.97 20.77 -14.54
CA GLN A 107 -21.51 20.64 -14.41
C GLN A 107 -21.11 19.94 -13.12
N SER A 108 -21.72 20.31 -11.99
CA SER A 108 -21.46 19.70 -10.69
C SER A 108 -21.88 18.23 -10.68
N THR A 109 -23.04 17.92 -11.26
CA THR A 109 -23.53 16.54 -11.43
C THR A 109 -22.57 15.70 -12.26
N ARG A 110 -22.05 16.23 -13.38
CA ARG A 110 -21.02 15.55 -14.18
C ARG A 110 -19.75 15.33 -13.37
N ALA A 111 -19.31 16.32 -12.60
CA ALA A 111 -18.12 16.20 -11.75
C ALA A 111 -18.30 15.10 -10.68
N LEU A 112 -19.48 15.00 -10.05
CA LEU A 112 -19.79 13.92 -9.11
C LEU A 112 -19.72 12.55 -9.79
N HIS A 113 -20.33 12.41 -10.97
CA HIS A 113 -20.31 11.16 -11.72
C HIS A 113 -18.88 10.74 -12.10
N THR A 114 -18.10 11.65 -12.71
CA THR A 114 -16.70 11.38 -13.05
C THR A 114 -15.86 11.02 -11.84
N SER A 115 -16.11 11.67 -10.70
CA SER A 115 -15.39 11.37 -9.45
C SER A 115 -15.72 9.98 -8.92
N LEU A 116 -17.01 9.60 -8.90
CA LEU A 116 -17.41 8.25 -8.50
C LEU A 116 -16.86 7.17 -9.43
N SER A 117 -16.87 7.41 -10.75
CA SER A 117 -16.25 6.49 -11.71
C SER A 117 -14.74 6.35 -11.48
N GLY A 118 -14.04 7.47 -11.25
CA GLY A 118 -12.61 7.46 -10.96
C GLY A 118 -12.26 6.75 -9.65
N LEU A 119 -13.06 6.94 -8.61
CA LEU A 119 -12.90 6.23 -7.32
C LEU A 119 -13.21 4.73 -7.46
N SER A 120 -14.21 4.36 -8.26
CA SER A 120 -14.52 2.95 -8.52
C SER A 120 -13.39 2.27 -9.29
N ASP A 121 -12.81 2.95 -10.29
CA ASP A 121 -11.65 2.47 -11.04
C ASP A 121 -10.41 2.32 -10.13
N HIS A 122 -10.19 3.29 -9.24
CA HIS A 122 -9.18 3.19 -8.18
C HIS A 122 -9.33 1.93 -7.35
N LEU A 123 -10.54 1.62 -6.85
CA LEU A 123 -10.75 0.41 -6.03
C LEU A 123 -10.44 -0.87 -6.80
N ILE A 124 -10.81 -0.96 -8.08
CA ILE A 124 -10.53 -2.13 -8.92
C ILE A 124 -9.01 -2.30 -9.07
N LYS A 125 -8.29 -1.22 -9.40
CA LYS A 125 -6.84 -1.24 -9.58
C LYS A 125 -6.11 -1.55 -8.27
N ALA A 126 -6.49 -0.89 -7.17
CA ALA A 126 -5.90 -1.12 -5.86
C ALA A 126 -6.13 -2.57 -5.38
N LYS A 127 -7.29 -3.15 -5.66
CA LYS A 127 -7.58 -4.56 -5.37
C LYS A 127 -6.67 -5.51 -6.16
N ASN A 128 -6.42 -5.23 -7.43
CA ASN A 128 -5.52 -6.05 -8.24
C ASN A 128 -4.07 -5.97 -7.73
N LEU A 129 -3.61 -4.78 -7.34
CA LEU A 129 -2.30 -4.60 -6.72
C LEU A 129 -2.19 -5.31 -5.36
N LEU A 130 -3.27 -5.34 -4.57
CA LEU A 130 -3.30 -6.12 -3.32
C LEU A 130 -3.21 -7.62 -3.55
N ILE A 131 -3.87 -8.15 -4.60
CA ILE A 131 -3.76 -9.56 -4.98
C ILE A 131 -2.30 -9.88 -5.37
N GLU A 132 -1.64 -8.95 -6.06
CA GLU A 132 -0.22 -9.11 -6.40
C GLU A 132 0.69 -9.06 -5.16
N LEU A 133 0.42 -8.16 -4.20
CA LEU A 133 1.14 -8.15 -2.92
C LEU A 133 0.94 -9.45 -2.13
N GLU A 134 -0.27 -10.01 -2.15
CA GLU A 134 -0.58 -11.29 -1.51
C GLU A 134 0.24 -12.42 -2.14
N ARG A 135 0.28 -12.49 -3.49
CA ARG A 135 1.13 -13.43 -4.23
C ARG A 135 2.61 -13.32 -3.85
N LEU A 136 3.15 -12.09 -3.84
CA LEU A 136 4.55 -11.85 -3.48
C LEU A 136 4.83 -12.19 -2.01
N THR A 137 3.86 -11.98 -1.12
CA THR A 137 3.95 -12.37 0.30
C THR A 137 4.04 -13.90 0.44
N ASP A 138 3.20 -14.64 -0.30
CA ASP A 138 3.22 -16.11 -0.30
C ASP A 138 4.54 -16.65 -0.89
N GLU A 139 5.04 -16.04 -1.96
CA GLU A 139 6.33 -16.41 -2.57
C GLU A 139 7.51 -16.15 -1.63
N ALA A 140 7.50 -15.01 -0.93
CA ALA A 140 8.47 -14.72 0.11
C ALA A 140 8.42 -15.77 1.22
N ALA A 141 7.22 -16.13 1.70
CA ALA A 141 7.06 -17.13 2.75
C ALA A 141 7.67 -18.48 2.36
N LEU A 142 7.43 -18.96 1.13
CA LEU A 142 8.00 -20.19 0.60
C LEU A 142 9.53 -20.14 0.48
N ALA A 143 10.07 -19.01 0.00
CA ALA A 143 11.52 -18.81 -0.12
C ALA A 143 12.19 -18.77 1.26
N ILE A 144 11.55 -18.14 2.24
CA ILE A 144 12.01 -18.03 3.62
C ILE A 144 11.99 -19.39 4.32
N GLU A 145 10.91 -20.17 4.16
CA GLU A 145 10.83 -21.53 4.70
C GLU A 145 11.97 -22.40 4.16
N SER A 146 12.22 -22.33 2.85
CA SER A 146 13.32 -23.05 2.20
C SER A 146 14.68 -22.66 2.79
N ALA A 147 14.88 -21.39 3.16
CA ALA A 147 16.13 -20.91 3.74
C ALA A 147 16.33 -21.45 5.16
N THR A 148 15.27 -21.46 5.96
CA THR A 148 15.33 -21.94 7.34
C THR A 148 15.61 -23.45 7.46
N GLN A 149 15.22 -24.25 6.46
CA GLN A 149 15.54 -25.69 6.44
C GLN A 149 17.02 -25.93 6.16
N LEU A 150 17.64 -25.17 5.24
CA LEU A 150 19.07 -25.24 4.96
C LEU A 150 19.95 -24.83 6.16
N ASP A 151 19.43 -24.01 7.07
CA ASP A 151 20.12 -23.65 8.32
C ASP A 151 20.04 -24.77 9.37
N LYS A 152 18.93 -25.52 9.43
CA LYS A 152 18.76 -26.66 10.35
C LYS A 152 19.59 -27.88 9.93
N ASP A 153 19.58 -28.22 8.63
CA ASP A 153 20.30 -29.39 8.11
C ASP A 153 21.82 -29.25 8.23
N SER A 154 22.32 -28.01 8.25
CA SER A 154 23.73 -27.69 8.50
C SER A 154 24.14 -27.73 9.97
N SER A 155 23.19 -27.70 10.91
CA SER A 155 23.47 -27.66 12.35
C SER A 155 23.51 -29.05 13.00
N ASP A 156 22.97 -30.09 12.36
CA ASP A 156 22.82 -31.43 12.96
C ASP A 156 24.12 -32.28 12.91
N GLY A 157 25.21 -31.76 12.33
CA GLY A 157 26.48 -32.47 12.15
C GLY A 157 27.62 -32.10 13.10
N LEU A 158 27.50 -31.09 13.97
CA LEU A 158 28.64 -30.56 14.71
C LEU A 158 28.67 -31.04 16.18
N GLN A 159 29.06 -32.30 16.40
CA GLN A 159 29.75 -32.63 17.65
C GLN A 159 31.12 -31.94 17.63
N GLN A 160 31.23 -30.97 18.53
CA GLN A 160 32.38 -30.15 18.85
C GLN A 160 33.66 -30.98 19.06
N VAL A 161 34.59 -30.90 18.11
CA VAL A 161 36.02 -31.15 18.36
C VAL A 161 36.76 -29.90 17.89
N THR A 162 37.22 -29.13 18.86
CA THR A 162 38.08 -27.96 18.68
C THR A 162 39.46 -28.41 18.20
N CYS A 163 39.83 -27.99 17.00
CA CYS A 163 41.23 -27.77 16.63
C CYS A 163 41.30 -26.40 15.95
N ASP A 164 42.05 -25.49 16.56
CA ASP A 164 42.39 -24.17 16.06
C ASP A 164 43.09 -24.31 14.70
N GLU A 165 42.55 -23.68 13.66
CA GLU A 165 43.30 -23.23 12.50
C GLU A 165 42.51 -22.12 11.78
N GLU A 166 43.22 -21.03 11.48
CA GLU A 166 42.74 -19.78 10.90
C GLU A 166 41.83 -20.03 9.68
N ASN A 167 40.53 -19.80 9.83
CA ASN A 167 39.64 -19.72 8.68
C ASN A 167 39.30 -18.26 8.42
N GLU A 168 39.74 -17.79 7.25
CA GLU A 168 39.16 -16.66 6.53
C GLU A 168 37.63 -16.80 6.58
N THR A 169 37.01 -15.97 7.41
CA THR A 169 35.56 -15.82 7.43
C THR A 169 35.14 -15.28 6.07
N VAL A 170 34.60 -16.15 5.21
CA VAL A 170 33.84 -15.75 4.03
C VAL A 170 32.68 -14.92 4.55
N GLN A 171 32.81 -13.60 4.46
CA GLN A 171 31.76 -12.67 4.85
C GLN A 171 30.56 -12.89 3.93
N LEU A 172 29.50 -13.51 4.46
CA LEU A 172 28.21 -13.54 3.79
C LEU A 172 27.80 -12.08 3.48
N PRO A 173 27.11 -11.82 2.34
CA PRO A 173 26.69 -10.47 1.99
C PRO A 173 25.95 -9.80 3.15
N GLN A 174 26.40 -8.61 3.54
CA GLN A 174 25.75 -7.76 4.55
C GLN A 174 24.40 -7.28 4.00
N GLY A 175 23.39 -8.13 4.10
CA GLY A 175 21.99 -7.81 3.85
C GLY A 175 21.15 -8.14 5.08
N PRO A 176 19.91 -7.63 5.14
CA PRO A 176 18.97 -7.94 6.22
C PRO A 176 18.81 -9.46 6.39
N GLU A 177 18.56 -9.89 7.62
CA GLU A 177 18.31 -11.30 7.87
C GLU A 177 16.99 -11.73 7.23
N VAL A 178 16.90 -12.99 6.82
CA VAL A 178 15.71 -13.58 6.18
C VAL A 178 14.45 -13.38 7.03
N THR A 179 14.59 -13.44 8.35
CA THR A 179 13.54 -13.18 9.35
C THR A 179 13.07 -11.71 9.34
N GLU A 180 13.98 -10.76 9.10
CA GLU A 180 13.64 -9.33 9.04
C GLU A 180 12.85 -9.00 7.76
N TYR A 181 13.19 -9.62 6.61
CA TYR A 181 12.38 -9.55 5.39
C TYR A 181 10.97 -10.08 5.62
N ALA A 182 10.84 -11.24 6.27
CA ALA A 182 9.55 -11.85 6.59
C ALA A 182 8.65 -10.88 7.37
N ALA A 183 9.23 -10.28 8.43
CA ALA A 183 8.52 -9.38 9.32
C ALA A 183 8.05 -8.12 8.58
N LEU A 184 8.91 -7.48 7.78
CA LEU A 184 8.52 -6.27 7.05
C LEU A 184 7.46 -6.54 5.99
N ILE A 185 7.61 -7.60 5.18
CA ILE A 185 6.61 -7.96 4.16
C ILE A 185 5.24 -8.19 4.81
N ALA A 186 5.19 -8.99 5.87
CA ALA A 186 3.94 -9.31 6.55
C ALA A 186 3.27 -8.08 7.17
N VAL A 187 4.05 -7.22 7.85
CA VAL A 187 3.54 -5.99 8.47
C VAL A 187 3.03 -5.01 7.41
N ILE A 188 3.82 -4.73 6.38
CA ILE A 188 3.46 -3.78 5.32
C ILE A 188 2.24 -4.27 4.55
N TYR A 189 2.17 -5.56 4.20
CA TYR A 189 0.99 -6.12 3.53
C TYR A 189 -0.28 -5.93 4.38
N SER A 190 -0.22 -6.21 5.68
CA SER A 190 -1.34 -6.00 6.61
C SER A 190 -1.77 -4.52 6.64
N MET A 191 -0.83 -3.58 6.72
CA MET A 191 -1.09 -2.15 6.69
C MET A 191 -1.80 -1.73 5.39
N MET A 192 -1.30 -2.15 4.23
CA MET A 192 -1.88 -1.83 2.93
C MET A 192 -3.29 -2.42 2.77
N LYS A 193 -3.50 -3.64 3.25
CA LYS A 193 -4.81 -4.30 3.23
C LYS A 193 -5.83 -3.53 4.08
N GLN A 194 -5.45 -3.10 5.28
CA GLN A 194 -6.33 -2.30 6.14
C GLN A 194 -6.62 -0.93 5.55
N ASN A 195 -5.61 -0.26 4.98
CA ASN A 195 -5.77 1.02 4.29
C ASN A 195 -6.73 0.91 3.09
N TYR A 196 -6.62 -0.14 2.29
CA TYR A 196 -7.57 -0.41 1.21
C TYR A 196 -8.99 -0.64 1.72
N VAL A 197 -9.18 -1.43 2.78
CA VAL A 197 -10.51 -1.67 3.36
C VAL A 197 -11.15 -0.36 3.82
N MET A 198 -10.37 0.54 4.40
CA MET A 198 -10.84 1.89 4.73
C MET A 198 -11.25 2.68 3.48
N GLN A 199 -10.43 2.70 2.43
CA GLN A 199 -10.74 3.38 1.17
C GLN A 199 -12.00 2.81 0.51
N ASP A 200 -12.17 1.49 0.46
CA ASP A 200 -13.37 0.83 -0.08
C ASP A 200 -14.63 1.26 0.69
N LYS A 201 -14.56 1.29 2.04
CA LYS A 201 -15.68 1.78 2.88
C LYS A 201 -16.00 3.25 2.61
N ILE A 202 -14.99 4.11 2.51
CA ILE A 202 -15.18 5.53 2.16
C ILE A 202 -15.91 5.64 0.82
N VAL A 203 -15.38 5.04 -0.25
CA VAL A 203 -15.97 5.14 -1.59
C VAL A 203 -17.41 4.62 -1.63
N ARG A 204 -17.70 3.49 -0.96
CA ARG A 204 -19.05 2.92 -0.90
C ARG A 204 -20.04 3.76 -0.09
N SER A 205 -19.55 4.58 0.85
CA SER A 205 -20.39 5.45 1.67
C SER A 205 -20.75 6.77 0.98
N LEU A 206 -20.05 7.13 -0.11
CA LEU A 206 -20.31 8.37 -0.84
C LEU A 206 -21.71 8.35 -1.45
N SER A 207 -22.48 9.41 -1.18
CA SER A 207 -23.82 9.58 -1.72
C SER A 207 -24.16 11.05 -1.88
N LEU A 208 -25.25 11.35 -2.61
CA LEU A 208 -25.79 12.71 -2.71
C LEU A 208 -26.32 13.26 -1.37
N LYS A 209 -26.44 12.41 -0.34
CA LYS A 209 -26.89 12.77 1.00
C LYS A 209 -25.75 12.92 1.99
N SER A 210 -24.51 12.62 1.59
CA SER A 210 -23.34 12.78 2.44
C SER A 210 -23.25 14.24 2.90
N SER A 211 -23.05 14.43 4.20
CA SER A 211 -22.89 15.75 4.81
C SER A 211 -21.47 16.28 4.63
N SER A 212 -21.28 17.60 4.77
CA SER A 212 -19.94 18.22 4.71
C SER A 212 -18.99 17.61 5.74
N GLY A 213 -19.46 17.40 6.97
CA GLY A 213 -18.63 16.83 8.05
C GLY A 213 -18.19 15.38 7.79
N GLU A 214 -19.07 14.55 7.20
CA GLU A 214 -18.69 13.20 6.78
C GLU A 214 -17.63 13.24 5.67
N LEU A 215 -17.80 14.09 4.66
CA LEU A 215 -16.86 14.22 3.55
C LEU A 215 -15.50 14.78 3.99
N GLU A 216 -15.48 15.74 4.91
CA GLU A 216 -14.26 16.25 5.53
C GLU A 216 -13.53 15.13 6.29
N THR A 217 -14.28 14.32 7.05
CA THR A 217 -13.72 13.17 7.77
C THR A 217 -13.12 12.16 6.79
N TYR A 218 -13.82 11.85 5.69
CA TYR A 218 -13.31 10.92 4.66
C TYR A 218 -12.05 11.45 3.99
N SER A 219 -12.01 12.72 3.60
CA SER A 219 -10.84 13.37 3.00
C SER A 219 -9.64 13.36 3.96
N LEU A 220 -9.89 13.58 5.26
CA LEU A 220 -8.86 13.50 6.29
C LEU A 220 -8.32 12.08 6.45
N MET A 221 -9.19 11.08 6.58
CA MET A 221 -8.80 9.68 6.70
C MET A 221 -8.01 9.20 5.47
N TRP A 222 -8.44 9.62 4.27
CA TRP A 222 -7.74 9.29 3.03
C TRP A 222 -6.32 9.87 2.98
N SER A 223 -6.17 11.12 3.42
CA SER A 223 -4.89 11.83 3.38
C SER A 223 -3.93 11.37 4.47
N LEU A 224 -4.44 11.11 5.68
CA LEU A 224 -3.62 10.70 6.82
C LEU A 224 -3.24 9.21 6.80
N ARG A 225 -3.98 8.36 6.08
CA ARG A 225 -3.74 6.90 5.98
C ARG A 225 -3.47 6.27 7.36
N PRO A 226 -4.41 6.32 8.32
CA PRO A 226 -4.18 5.96 9.73
C PRO A 226 -3.73 4.52 10.00
N PHE A 227 -3.80 3.64 9.00
CA PHE A 227 -3.35 2.24 9.08
C PHE A 227 -1.93 2.02 8.53
N VAL A 228 -1.29 3.05 7.99
CA VAL A 228 0.04 2.98 7.40
C VAL A 228 1.01 3.74 8.29
N GLU A 229 2.02 3.04 8.81
CA GLU A 229 3.10 3.67 9.56
C GLU A 229 4.25 3.99 8.61
N ASP A 230 4.40 5.28 8.28
CA ASP A 230 5.43 5.75 7.34
C ASP A 230 6.84 5.39 7.80
N GLU A 231 7.11 5.29 9.10
CA GLU A 231 8.40 4.88 9.63
C GLU A 231 8.78 3.45 9.20
N ILE A 232 7.82 2.53 9.17
CA ILE A 232 8.05 1.13 8.77
C ILE A 232 8.28 1.05 7.26
N VAL A 233 7.46 1.74 6.46
CA VAL A 233 7.63 1.79 5.00
C VAL A 233 8.97 2.43 4.63
N ASN A 234 9.35 3.53 5.30
CA ASN A 234 10.65 4.19 5.09
C ASN A 234 11.83 3.31 5.52
N ARG A 235 11.68 2.50 6.58
CA ARG A 235 12.69 1.50 6.95
C ARG A 235 12.87 0.46 5.85
N ALA A 236 11.77 -0.03 5.27
CA ALA A 236 11.82 -1.00 4.17
C ALA A 236 12.56 -0.45 2.93
N TRP A 237 12.34 0.82 2.59
CA TRP A 237 13.04 1.47 1.47
C TRP A 237 14.57 1.51 1.62
N LYS A 238 15.10 1.54 2.85
CA LYS A 238 16.55 1.51 3.11
C LYS A 238 17.22 0.17 2.78
N TRP A 239 16.45 -0.86 2.45
CA TRP A 239 16.99 -2.17 2.04
C TRP A 239 17.03 -2.34 0.52
N ILE A 240 16.55 -1.34 -0.21
CA ILE A 240 16.57 -1.31 -1.68
C ILE A 240 17.72 -0.46 -2.20
N TYR A 241 18.05 0.63 -1.49
CA TYR A 241 19.10 1.60 -1.80
C TYR A 241 20.25 1.52 -0.80
#